data_AF-A0A6J4HVC1-F1
#
_entry.id   AF-A0A6J4HVC1-F1
#
_cell.length_a   1.000
_cell.length_b   1.000
_cell.length_c   1.000
_cell.angle_alpha   90.00
_cell.angle_beta   90.00
_cell.angle_gamma   90.00
#
_symmetry.space_group_name_H-M   'P 1'
#
loop_
_entity.id
_entity.type
_entity.pdbx_description
1 polymer ?
#
loop_
_entity_poly.entity_id
_entity_poly.type
_entity_poly.pdbx_seq_one_letter_code
_entity_poly.pdbx_strand_id
1 'polypeptide(L)'
;PPAAGPRDLLGALGGPADAWTDAGRWAAADLLLALEPGVASRFLLTARRERDGKPRHGAAALATAGMGGFLGFLHRDLRAHDYMLGRENCRYFLMHELVLHEDNPVFRGFASRHPGVAEEYRPRPGQRGWLPIVPVAEHLRVPRLLPDWPRGALDPGRLAGPVEERLALLLRRLLEHNGIDVPLDGLLVDWIAARKLAGAAEAQVRRALGSGALG
;
A
#
# COMPACT_ATOMS: atom_id res chain seq x y z
N PRO A 1 16.60 -3.23 34.64
CA PRO A 1 16.35 -4.17 33.52
C PRO A 1 15.79 -5.50 34.01
N PRO A 2 14.48 -5.77 33.87
CA PRO A 2 13.95 -7.08 34.21
C PRO A 2 14.29 -8.08 33.08
N ALA A 3 14.70 -9.28 33.48
CA ALA A 3 15.09 -10.37 32.62
C ALA A 3 13.94 -10.79 31.69
N ALA A 4 14.24 -10.87 30.38
CA ALA A 4 13.31 -11.42 29.40
C ALA A 4 13.17 -12.93 29.65
N GLY A 5 12.01 -13.34 30.18
CA GLY A 5 11.62 -14.76 30.21
C GLY A 5 11.51 -15.33 28.79
N PRO A 6 11.51 -16.68 28.65
CA PRO A 6 11.44 -17.33 27.36
C PRO A 6 10.17 -16.86 26.64
N ARG A 7 10.35 -16.12 25.55
CA ARG A 7 9.24 -15.57 24.75
C ARG A 7 8.53 -16.74 24.09
N ASP A 8 7.30 -16.98 24.51
CA ASP A 8 6.40 -17.97 23.92
C ASP A 8 6.13 -17.61 22.45
N LEU A 9 6.73 -18.39 21.54
CA LEU A 9 6.74 -18.13 20.10
C LEU A 9 5.36 -18.33 19.45
N LEU A 10 4.44 -19.02 20.13
CA LEU A 10 3.02 -19.05 19.74
C LEU A 10 2.37 -17.66 19.84
N GLY A 11 2.81 -16.81 20.78
CA GLY A 11 2.46 -15.38 20.81
C GLY A 11 3.18 -14.54 19.74
N ALA A 12 4.37 -14.99 19.30
CA ALA A 12 5.13 -14.35 18.22
C ALA A 12 4.57 -14.65 16.82
N LEU A 13 3.57 -15.51 16.67
CA LEU A 13 2.80 -15.67 15.44
C LEU A 13 1.67 -14.63 15.31
N GLY A 14 1.21 -14.04 16.43
CA GLY A 14 0.26 -12.93 16.45
C GLY A 14 0.93 -11.54 16.39
N GLY A 15 2.11 -11.41 17.00
CA GLY A 15 2.90 -10.17 17.01
C GLY A 15 3.30 -9.56 15.66
N PRO A 16 3.47 -10.31 14.55
CA PRO A 16 3.75 -9.73 13.25
C PRO A 16 2.54 -8.95 12.73
N ALA A 17 1.32 -9.45 12.88
CA ALA A 17 0.13 -8.75 12.39
C ALA A 17 -0.07 -7.38 13.07
N ASP A 18 0.18 -7.30 14.38
CA ASP A 18 0.10 -6.06 15.14
C ASP A 18 1.29 -5.13 14.85
N ALA A 19 2.52 -5.66 14.79
CA ALA A 19 3.70 -4.87 14.41
C ALA A 19 3.62 -4.37 12.95
N TRP A 20 2.96 -5.12 12.06
CA TRP A 20 2.72 -4.74 10.67
C TRP A 20 1.62 -3.69 10.54
N THR A 21 0.68 -3.66 11.49
CA THR A 21 -0.36 -2.63 11.58
C THR A 21 0.18 -1.35 12.21
N ASP A 22 1.06 -1.47 13.21
CA ASP A 22 1.66 -0.34 13.93
C ASP A 22 2.73 0.39 13.12
N ALA A 23 3.51 -0.31 12.29
CA ALA A 23 4.50 0.32 11.41
C ALA A 23 3.88 1.20 10.30
N GLY A 24 2.56 1.12 10.09
CA GLY A 24 1.83 1.90 9.09
C GLY A 24 1.03 3.09 9.63
N ARG A 25 0.99 3.29 10.96
CA ARG A 25 0.19 4.37 11.56
C ARG A 25 1.03 5.63 11.74
N TRP A 26 0.79 6.57 10.84
CA TRP A 26 1.16 7.99 10.95
C TRP A 26 1.02 8.51 12.39
N ALA A 27 1.92 9.40 12.81
CA ALA A 27 1.76 10.10 14.07
C ALA A 27 0.36 10.74 14.09
N ALA A 28 -0.48 10.37 15.05
CA ALA A 28 -1.88 10.82 15.11
C ALA A 28 -2.00 12.36 15.05
N ALA A 29 -1.00 13.07 15.54
CA ALA A 29 -0.88 14.52 15.43
C ALA A 29 -0.85 15.03 13.97
N ASP A 30 -0.12 14.37 13.05
CA ASP A 30 -0.09 14.77 11.65
C ASP A 30 -1.40 14.47 10.93
N LEU A 31 -2.13 13.41 11.34
CA LEU A 31 -3.47 13.15 10.82
C LEU A 31 -4.47 14.21 11.27
N LEU A 32 -4.42 14.62 12.54
CA LEU A 32 -5.26 15.71 13.05
C LEU A 32 -4.97 17.02 12.32
N LEU A 33 -3.68 17.34 12.09
CA LEU A 33 -3.29 18.53 11.32
C LEU A 33 -3.69 18.45 9.85
N ALA A 34 -3.67 17.27 9.22
CA ALA A 34 -4.13 17.09 7.84
C ALA A 34 -5.66 17.24 7.70
N LEU A 35 -6.42 17.09 8.79
CA LEU A 35 -7.87 17.29 8.81
C LEU A 35 -8.27 18.74 9.14
N GLU A 36 -7.35 19.54 9.68
CA GLU A 36 -7.61 20.91 10.09
C GLU A 36 -7.69 21.84 8.86
N PRO A 37 -8.84 22.49 8.58
CA PRO A 37 -9.02 23.30 7.36
C PRO A 37 -8.05 24.47 7.23
N GLY A 38 -7.51 24.97 8.35
CA GLY A 38 -6.53 26.05 8.37
C GLY A 38 -5.09 25.63 8.07
N VAL A 39 -4.80 24.32 7.98
CA VAL A 39 -3.44 23.79 7.85
C VAL A 39 -3.23 23.20 6.45
N ALA A 40 -2.80 24.05 5.51
CA ALA A 40 -2.50 23.65 4.13
C ALA A 40 -1.08 23.06 3.94
N SER A 41 -0.41 22.64 5.01
CA SER A 41 0.96 22.09 4.98
C SER A 41 1.02 20.56 5.12
N ARG A 42 -0.08 19.92 5.49
CA ARG A 42 -0.19 18.48 5.71
C ARG A 42 -1.26 17.91 4.78
N PHE A 43 -0.87 16.95 3.95
CA PHE A 43 -1.76 16.30 2.98
C PHE A 43 -1.77 14.80 3.21
N LEU A 44 -2.96 14.20 3.26
CA LEU A 44 -3.11 12.75 3.27
C LEU A 44 -3.40 12.26 1.85
N LEU A 45 -2.41 11.64 1.22
CA LEU A 45 -2.58 11.04 -0.10
C LEU A 45 -3.06 9.59 0.04
N THR A 46 -4.30 9.34 -0.36
CA THR A 46 -4.85 7.99 -0.46
C THR A 46 -4.90 7.54 -1.91
N ALA A 47 -4.58 6.26 -2.17
CA ALA A 47 -4.76 5.70 -3.50
C ALA A 47 -6.22 5.83 -3.93
N ARG A 48 -6.46 6.33 -5.15
CA ARG A 48 -7.78 6.44 -5.77
C ARG A 48 -7.73 5.82 -7.15
N ARG A 49 -8.76 5.07 -7.51
CA ARG A 49 -8.93 4.45 -8.82
C ARG A 49 -10.40 4.46 -9.19
N GLU A 50 -10.71 4.63 -10.47
CA GLU A 50 -12.04 4.25 -10.97
C GLU A 50 -12.02 2.81 -11.49
N ARG A 51 -13.04 2.04 -11.15
CA ARG A 51 -13.20 0.66 -11.60
C ARG A 51 -14.69 0.36 -11.74
N ASP A 52 -15.09 -0.16 -12.89
CA ASP A 52 -16.48 -0.53 -13.17
C ASP A 52 -17.44 0.66 -12.95
N GLY A 53 -17.00 1.87 -13.32
CA GLY A 53 -17.73 3.14 -13.13
C GLY A 53 -17.84 3.62 -11.67
N LYS A 54 -17.15 2.97 -10.73
CA LYS A 54 -17.18 3.30 -9.30
C LYS A 54 -15.80 3.73 -8.79
N PRO A 55 -15.70 4.84 -8.03
CA PRO A 55 -14.45 5.21 -7.39
C PRO A 55 -14.13 4.24 -6.25
N ARG A 56 -12.86 3.82 -6.17
CA ARG A 56 -12.26 3.04 -5.10
C ARG A 56 -11.16 3.86 -4.45
N HIS A 57 -11.03 3.72 -3.14
CA HIS A 57 -10.09 4.49 -2.33
C HIS A 57 -9.28 3.58 -1.40
N GLY A 58 -8.08 4.03 -1.03
CA GLY A 58 -7.20 3.34 -0.09
C GLY A 58 -6.88 1.92 -0.52
N ALA A 59 -7.00 0.96 0.41
CA ALA A 59 -6.72 -0.45 0.19
C ALA A 59 -7.54 -1.05 -0.99
N ALA A 60 -8.76 -0.59 -1.21
CA ALA A 60 -9.62 -1.10 -2.29
C ALA A 60 -9.15 -0.64 -3.69
N ALA A 61 -8.29 0.37 -3.77
CA ALA A 61 -7.68 0.82 -5.03
C ALA A 61 -6.36 0.09 -5.33
N LEU A 62 -5.72 -0.51 -4.32
CA LEU A 62 -4.40 -1.12 -4.39
C LEU A 62 -4.48 -2.63 -4.62
N ALA A 63 -3.68 -3.13 -5.57
CA ALA A 63 -3.53 -4.55 -5.81
C ALA A 63 -2.65 -5.23 -4.74
N THR A 64 -1.74 -4.50 -4.09
CA THR A 64 -0.86 -5.07 -3.06
C THR A 64 -1.48 -5.08 -1.66
N ALA A 65 -2.63 -4.42 -1.45
CA ALA A 65 -3.24 -4.23 -0.13
C ALA A 65 -3.59 -5.54 0.62
N GLY A 66 -3.68 -6.66 -0.09
CA GLY A 66 -3.80 -7.97 0.50
C GLY A 66 -2.74 -8.25 1.57
N MET A 67 -3.13 -8.90 2.66
CA MET A 67 -2.25 -9.20 3.80
C MET A 67 -1.53 -7.95 4.36
N GLY A 68 -2.25 -6.82 4.49
CA GLY A 68 -1.68 -5.59 5.05
C GLY A 68 -0.65 -4.92 4.15
N GLY A 69 -0.72 -5.10 2.83
CA GLY A 69 0.22 -4.52 1.86
C GLY A 69 1.33 -5.47 1.39
N PHE A 70 1.45 -6.65 2.00
CA PHE A 70 2.52 -7.59 1.72
C PHE A 70 2.29 -8.46 0.48
N LEU A 71 1.09 -8.48 -0.08
CA LEU A 71 0.83 -9.21 -1.34
C LEU A 71 1.75 -8.74 -2.46
N GLY A 72 2.17 -7.47 -2.41
CA GLY A 72 3.15 -6.90 -3.33
C GLY A 72 4.47 -7.64 -3.39
N PHE A 73 4.92 -8.35 -2.34
CA PHE A 73 6.17 -9.13 -2.41
C PHE A 73 6.04 -10.40 -3.26
N LEU A 74 4.84 -10.93 -3.41
CA LEU A 74 4.60 -12.22 -4.05
C LEU A 74 4.63 -12.16 -5.58
N HIS A 75 4.30 -11.01 -6.18
CA HIS A 75 4.35 -10.87 -7.63
C HIS A 75 4.72 -9.45 -8.06
N ARG A 76 5.53 -9.33 -9.12
CA ARG A 76 5.97 -8.04 -9.67
C ARG A 76 4.80 -7.21 -10.19
N ASP A 77 3.84 -7.85 -10.86
CA ASP A 77 2.73 -7.14 -11.52
C ASP A 77 1.82 -6.40 -10.54
N LEU A 78 1.67 -6.93 -9.32
CA LEU A 78 0.93 -6.23 -8.25
C LEU A 78 1.61 -4.90 -7.90
N ARG A 79 2.94 -4.91 -7.78
CA ARG A 79 3.73 -3.69 -7.51
C ARG A 79 3.75 -2.76 -8.71
N ALA A 80 3.84 -3.30 -9.93
CA ALA A 80 3.83 -2.51 -11.15
C ALA A 80 2.50 -1.77 -11.32
N HIS A 81 1.38 -2.43 -11.03
CA HIS A 81 0.06 -1.82 -10.99
C HIS A 81 0.03 -0.66 -9.98
N ASP A 82 0.38 -0.92 -8.72
CA ASP A 82 0.28 0.09 -7.66
C ASP A 82 1.26 1.26 -7.87
N TYR A 83 2.41 1.01 -8.48
CA TYR A 83 3.34 2.05 -8.90
C TYR A 83 2.72 2.99 -9.93
N MET A 84 2.10 2.44 -10.98
CA MET A 84 1.44 3.25 -12.01
C MET A 84 0.24 4.02 -11.44
N LEU A 85 -0.52 3.38 -10.57
CA LEU A 85 -1.62 4.02 -9.85
C LEU A 85 -1.13 5.17 -8.96
N GLY A 86 -0.04 4.97 -8.23
CA GLY A 86 0.59 6.00 -7.39
C GLY A 86 1.05 7.20 -8.22
N ARG A 87 1.62 6.96 -9.42
CA ARG A 87 2.02 8.03 -10.34
C ARG A 87 0.83 8.86 -10.81
N GLU A 88 -0.28 8.21 -11.16
CA GLU A 88 -1.49 8.91 -11.61
C GLU A 88 -2.13 9.71 -10.47
N ASN A 89 -2.20 9.14 -9.26
CA ASN A 89 -2.68 9.86 -8.08
C ASN A 89 -1.80 11.07 -7.72
N CYS A 90 -0.48 10.92 -7.82
CA CYS A 90 0.47 12.02 -7.60
C CYS A 90 0.30 13.12 -8.67
N ARG A 91 0.20 12.73 -9.95
CA ARG A 91 -0.08 13.65 -11.06
C ARG A 91 -1.37 14.45 -10.80
N TYR A 92 -2.45 13.76 -10.41
CA TYR A 92 -3.71 14.41 -10.06
C TYR A 92 -3.55 15.39 -8.90
N PHE A 93 -2.89 14.97 -7.81
CA PHE A 93 -2.65 15.81 -6.64
C PHE A 93 -1.88 17.09 -6.98
N LEU A 94 -0.78 16.99 -7.73
CA LEU A 94 0.04 18.14 -8.11
C LEU A 94 -0.72 19.14 -9.00
N MET A 95 -1.63 18.65 -9.84
CA MET A 95 -2.41 19.51 -10.73
C MET A 95 -3.62 20.17 -10.04
N HIS A 96 -4.23 19.49 -9.07
CA HIS A 96 -5.56 19.90 -8.57
C HIS A 96 -5.61 20.29 -7.10
N GLU A 97 -4.72 19.74 -6.26
CA GLU A 97 -4.81 19.84 -4.80
C GLU A 97 -3.64 20.61 -4.20
N LEU A 98 -2.42 20.50 -4.76
CA LEU A 98 -1.25 21.26 -4.31
C LEU A 98 -1.22 22.67 -4.93
N VAL A 99 -2.18 23.49 -4.51
CA VAL A 99 -2.48 24.79 -5.11
C VAL A 99 -2.42 25.90 -4.06
N LEU A 100 -2.11 27.13 -4.50
CA LEU A 100 -2.21 28.35 -3.68
C LEU A 100 -3.02 29.41 -4.44
N HIS A 101 -3.51 30.39 -3.69
CA HIS A 101 -4.18 31.53 -4.31
C HIS A 101 -3.20 32.31 -5.19
N GLU A 102 -3.63 32.86 -6.34
CA GLU A 102 -2.78 33.58 -7.29
C GLU A 102 -2.19 34.87 -6.71
N ASP A 103 -2.78 35.40 -5.64
CA ASP A 103 -2.25 36.54 -4.86
C ASP A 103 -1.11 36.15 -3.93
N ASN A 104 -0.84 34.86 -3.75
CA ASN A 104 0.27 34.41 -2.92
C ASN A 104 1.60 34.94 -3.48
N PRO A 105 2.55 35.39 -2.64
CA PRO A 105 3.84 35.91 -3.09
C PRO A 105 4.62 35.01 -4.05
N VAL A 106 4.43 33.68 -3.97
CA VAL A 106 5.01 32.69 -4.91
C VAL A 106 4.62 32.98 -6.37
N PHE A 107 3.43 33.53 -6.61
CA PHE A 107 2.91 33.85 -7.95
C PHE A 107 2.96 35.34 -8.28
N ARG A 108 3.66 36.17 -7.49
CA ARG A 108 3.62 37.64 -7.66
C ARG A 108 3.87 38.07 -9.10
N GLY A 109 2.83 38.59 -9.75
CA GLY A 109 2.87 39.07 -11.14
C GLY A 109 3.02 37.97 -12.20
N PHE A 110 2.92 36.69 -11.83
CA PHE A 110 3.00 35.56 -12.77
C PHE A 110 1.82 35.58 -13.75
N ALA A 111 0.58 35.61 -13.23
CA ALA A 111 -0.62 35.63 -14.06
C ALA A 111 -0.69 36.86 -14.98
N SER A 112 -0.19 38.01 -14.54
CA SER A 112 -0.12 39.22 -15.36
C SER A 112 0.94 39.13 -16.47
N ARG A 113 2.09 38.50 -16.19
CA ARG A 113 3.19 38.33 -17.17
C ARG A 113 2.92 37.21 -18.17
N HIS A 114 2.20 36.18 -17.74
CA HIS A 114 1.94 34.98 -18.54
C HIS A 114 0.47 34.54 -18.44
N PRO A 115 -0.49 35.37 -18.90
CA PRO A 115 -1.92 35.12 -18.71
C PRO A 115 -2.39 33.82 -19.38
N GLY A 116 -1.87 33.48 -20.57
CA GLY A 116 -2.20 32.23 -21.24
C GLY A 116 -1.72 30.99 -20.48
N VAL A 117 -0.51 31.04 -19.92
CA VAL A 117 0.05 29.94 -19.11
C VAL A 117 -0.72 29.82 -17.79
N ALA A 118 -1.03 30.93 -17.13
CA ALA A 118 -1.80 30.90 -15.91
C ALA A 118 -3.19 30.28 -16.13
N GLU A 119 -3.88 30.61 -17.23
CA GLU A 119 -5.16 29.98 -17.59
C GLU A 119 -5.00 28.48 -17.84
N GLU A 120 -3.98 28.09 -18.60
CA GLU A 120 -3.73 26.69 -18.94
C GLU A 120 -3.48 25.84 -17.69
N TYR A 121 -2.81 26.37 -16.66
CA TYR A 121 -2.45 25.63 -15.45
C TYR A 121 -3.51 25.67 -14.34
N ARG A 122 -4.68 26.29 -14.57
CA ARG A 122 -5.73 26.30 -13.56
C ARG A 122 -6.25 24.88 -13.25
N PRO A 123 -6.41 24.52 -11.97
CA PRO A 123 -6.88 23.19 -11.54
C PRO A 123 -8.22 22.77 -12.15
N ARG A 124 -9.15 23.71 -12.27
CA ARG A 124 -10.50 23.45 -12.78
C ARG A 124 -10.88 24.53 -13.79
N PRO A 125 -11.51 24.16 -14.91
CA PRO A 125 -12.00 25.13 -15.89
C PRO A 125 -12.92 26.16 -15.22
N GLY A 126 -12.65 27.45 -15.41
CA GLY A 126 -13.45 28.54 -14.84
C GLY A 126 -13.19 28.85 -13.36
N GLN A 127 -12.39 28.04 -12.64
CA GLN A 127 -11.99 28.36 -11.27
C GLN A 127 -10.84 29.38 -11.30
N ARG A 128 -11.18 30.65 -11.09
CA ARG A 128 -10.18 31.72 -10.95
C ARG A 128 -9.58 31.73 -9.55
N GLY A 129 -8.39 32.31 -9.44
CA GLY A 129 -7.74 32.54 -8.15
C GLY A 129 -6.82 31.43 -7.66
N TRP A 130 -6.77 30.24 -8.26
CA TRP A 130 -5.93 29.14 -7.76
C TRP A 130 -4.95 28.64 -8.82
N LEU A 131 -3.68 28.48 -8.43
CA LEU A 131 -2.61 27.99 -9.29
C LEU A 131 -1.81 26.87 -8.59
N PRO A 132 -1.38 25.84 -9.32
CA PRO A 132 -0.55 24.78 -8.77
C PRO A 132 0.84 25.30 -8.41
N ILE A 133 1.36 24.88 -7.26
CA ILE A 133 2.70 25.27 -6.80
C ILE A 133 3.77 24.59 -7.68
N VAL A 134 3.54 23.32 -8.03
CA VAL A 134 4.44 22.52 -8.85
C VAL A 134 3.81 22.32 -10.24
N PRO A 135 4.32 23.00 -11.29
CA PRO A 135 3.77 22.83 -12.63
C PRO A 135 4.13 21.44 -13.16
N VAL A 136 3.10 20.69 -13.54
CA VAL A 136 3.28 19.40 -14.24
C VAL A 136 3.56 19.68 -15.71
N ALA A 137 4.71 19.21 -16.20
CA ALA A 137 5.12 19.38 -17.59
C ALA A 137 4.04 18.87 -18.56
N GLU A 138 3.86 19.54 -19.70
CA GLU A 138 2.76 19.30 -20.65
C GLU A 138 2.56 17.81 -21.00
N HIS A 139 3.63 17.11 -21.37
CA HIS A 139 3.61 15.69 -21.71
C HIS A 139 3.24 14.75 -20.54
N LEU A 140 3.23 15.27 -19.30
CA LEU A 140 2.80 14.57 -18.10
C LEU A 140 1.40 14.99 -17.63
N ARG A 141 0.75 15.97 -18.27
CA ARG A 141 -0.59 16.43 -17.90
C ARG A 141 -1.70 15.53 -18.45
N VAL A 142 -1.41 14.77 -19.51
CA VAL A 142 -2.35 13.83 -20.10
C VAL A 142 -2.54 12.63 -19.15
N PRO A 143 -3.79 12.26 -18.80
CA PRO A 143 -4.04 11.07 -17.99
C PRO A 143 -3.38 9.84 -18.63
N ARG A 144 -2.64 9.08 -17.83
CA ARG A 144 -2.05 7.83 -18.31
C ARG A 144 -3.06 6.71 -18.18
N LEU A 145 -3.12 5.84 -19.19
CA LEU A 145 -3.90 4.62 -19.08
C LEU A 145 -3.36 3.81 -17.89
N LEU A 146 -4.22 3.60 -16.90
CA LEU A 146 -3.90 2.72 -15.79
C LEU A 146 -3.86 1.28 -16.29
N PRO A 147 -2.91 0.46 -15.82
CA PRO A 147 -2.88 -0.94 -16.18
C PRO A 147 -4.16 -1.62 -15.68
N ASP A 148 -4.57 -2.67 -16.39
CA ASP A 148 -5.66 -3.52 -15.95
C ASP A 148 -5.40 -4.09 -14.56
N TRP A 149 -6.48 -4.41 -13.84
CA TRP A 149 -6.32 -5.08 -12.55
C TRP A 149 -5.59 -6.41 -12.76
N PRO A 150 -4.51 -6.70 -12.02
CA PRO A 150 -3.65 -7.88 -12.24
C PRO A 150 -4.33 -9.18 -11.78
N ARG A 151 -5.46 -9.53 -12.41
CA ARG A 151 -6.24 -10.75 -12.13
C ARG A 151 -5.43 -11.97 -12.56
N GLY A 152 -5.30 -12.94 -11.66
CA GLY A 152 -4.58 -14.18 -11.95
C GLY A 152 -3.06 -14.05 -12.05
N ALA A 153 -2.49 -12.86 -11.81
CA ALA A 153 -1.04 -12.66 -11.78
C ALA A 153 -0.36 -13.49 -10.67
N LEU A 154 -1.11 -13.79 -9.60
CA LEU A 154 -0.68 -14.67 -8.53
C LEU A 154 -1.56 -15.92 -8.51
N ASP A 155 -0.93 -17.08 -8.63
CA ASP A 155 -1.56 -18.38 -8.41
C ASP A 155 -1.27 -18.84 -6.96
N PRO A 156 -2.26 -18.80 -6.06
CA PRO A 156 -2.07 -19.18 -4.66
C PRO A 156 -1.66 -20.64 -4.50
N GLY A 157 -2.11 -21.53 -5.41
CA GLY A 157 -1.80 -22.96 -5.32
C GLY A 157 -0.31 -23.25 -5.51
N ARG A 158 0.39 -22.38 -6.25
CA ARG A 158 1.86 -22.48 -6.44
C ARG A 158 2.66 -22.02 -5.22
N LEU A 159 2.04 -21.32 -4.28
CA LEU A 159 2.71 -20.82 -3.08
C LEU A 159 2.72 -21.86 -1.95
N ALA A 160 1.69 -22.71 -1.88
CA ALA A 160 1.50 -23.63 -0.75
C ALA A 160 2.72 -24.54 -0.52
N GLY A 161 3.21 -25.22 -1.57
CA GLY A 161 4.37 -26.11 -1.48
C GLY A 161 5.64 -25.40 -0.99
N PRO A 162 6.14 -24.36 -1.69
CA PRO A 162 7.33 -23.62 -1.27
C PRO A 162 7.22 -22.98 0.12
N VAL A 163 6.03 -22.51 0.51
CA VAL A 163 5.77 -21.95 1.84
C VAL A 163 5.82 -23.05 2.90
N GLU A 164 5.21 -24.20 2.65
CA GLU A 164 5.22 -25.36 3.54
C GLU A 164 6.66 -25.85 3.78
N GLU A 165 7.43 -26.05 2.72
CA GLU A 165 8.84 -26.46 2.81
C GLU A 165 9.67 -25.48 3.63
N ARG A 166 9.52 -24.17 3.36
CA ARG A 166 10.24 -23.13 4.08
C ARG A 166 9.85 -23.08 5.55
N LEU A 167 8.55 -23.22 5.85
CA LEU A 167 8.06 -23.16 7.21
C LEU A 167 8.49 -24.38 8.02
N ALA A 168 8.48 -25.57 7.43
CA ALA A 168 9.00 -26.79 8.05
C ALA A 168 10.50 -26.63 8.41
N LEU A 169 11.31 -26.06 7.50
CA LEU A 169 12.71 -25.78 7.76
C LEU A 169 12.92 -24.75 8.88
N LEU A 170 12.08 -23.71 8.93
CA LEU A 170 12.16 -22.67 9.96
C LEU A 170 11.75 -23.20 11.34
N LEU A 171 10.67 -23.97 11.42
CA LEU A 171 10.22 -24.64 12.65
C LEU A 171 11.31 -25.56 13.16
N ARG A 172 11.88 -26.39 12.29
CA ARG A 172 12.99 -27.28 12.64
C ARG A 172 14.19 -26.52 13.22
N ARG A 173 14.70 -25.51 12.52
CA ARG A 173 15.84 -24.71 13.02
C ARG A 173 15.52 -24.03 14.34
N LEU A 174 14.29 -23.61 14.54
CA LEU A 174 13.84 -22.95 15.75
C LEU A 174 13.78 -23.93 16.93
N LEU A 175 13.31 -25.16 16.72
CA LEU A 175 13.33 -26.20 17.75
C LEU A 175 14.77 -26.59 18.12
N GLU A 176 15.63 -26.81 17.12
CA GLU A 176 17.06 -27.07 17.31
C GLU A 176 17.74 -25.95 18.11
N HIS A 177 17.44 -24.67 17.78
CA HIS A 177 18.01 -23.52 18.48
C HIS A 177 17.54 -23.39 19.94
N ASN A 178 16.36 -23.90 20.28
CA ASN A 178 15.83 -23.92 21.65
C ASN A 178 16.22 -25.18 22.43
N GLY A 179 17.13 -26.02 21.89
CA GLY A 179 17.62 -27.22 22.56
C GLY A 179 16.60 -28.36 22.64
N ILE A 180 15.56 -28.32 21.80
CA ILE A 180 14.58 -29.40 21.69
C ILE A 180 15.09 -30.37 20.63
N ASP A 181 15.60 -31.53 21.05
CA ASP A 181 15.88 -32.64 20.13
C ASP A 181 14.54 -33.11 19.55
N VAL A 182 14.43 -33.05 18.23
CA VAL A 182 13.20 -33.42 17.51
C VAL A 182 13.34 -34.87 17.03
N PRO A 183 12.74 -35.86 17.72
CA PRO A 183 12.72 -37.24 17.22
C PRO A 183 11.85 -37.33 15.94
N LEU A 184 11.92 -38.47 15.24
CA LEU A 184 11.27 -38.68 13.93
C LEU A 184 9.74 -38.42 13.93
N ASP A 185 9.08 -38.62 15.06
CA ASP A 185 7.69 -38.30 15.35
C ASP A 185 7.42 -36.80 15.47
N GLY A 186 8.38 -36.01 15.94
CA GLY A 186 8.34 -34.54 15.92
C GLY A 186 8.40 -33.96 14.50
N LEU A 187 9.11 -34.62 13.57
CA LEU A 187 9.14 -34.22 12.15
C LEU A 187 7.77 -34.33 11.48
N LEU A 188 6.96 -35.33 11.87
CA LEU A 188 5.60 -35.50 11.36
C LEU A 188 4.67 -34.38 11.88
N VAL A 189 4.82 -34.02 13.16
CA VAL A 189 4.06 -32.92 13.79
C VAL A 189 4.42 -31.57 13.16
N ASP A 190 5.72 -31.31 12.93
CA ASP A 190 6.19 -30.10 12.25
C ASP A 190 5.69 -30.01 10.81
N TRP A 191 5.71 -31.12 10.08
CA TRP A 191 5.18 -31.18 8.72
C TRP A 191 3.67 -30.91 8.67
N ILE A 192 2.90 -31.53 9.57
CA ILE A 192 1.45 -31.29 9.69
C ILE A 192 1.16 -29.83 10.07
N ALA A 193 1.93 -29.26 11.00
CA ALA A 193 1.80 -27.86 11.41
C ALA A 193 2.13 -26.90 10.26
N ALA A 194 3.24 -27.16 9.54
CA ALA A 194 3.64 -26.38 8.38
C ALA A 194 2.58 -26.43 7.27
N ARG A 195 2.03 -27.61 6.97
CA ARG A 195 0.96 -27.79 5.98
C ARG A 195 -0.33 -27.06 6.36
N LYS A 196 -0.74 -27.11 7.64
CA LYS A 196 -1.91 -26.35 8.13
C LYS A 196 -1.70 -24.83 7.99
N LEU A 197 -0.51 -24.35 8.35
CA LEU A 197 -0.16 -22.92 8.24
C LEU A 197 -0.04 -22.46 6.78
N ALA A 198 0.55 -23.29 5.89
CA ALA A 198 0.62 -23.01 4.46
C ALA A 198 -0.78 -22.96 3.83
N GLY A 199 -1.67 -23.89 4.18
CA GLY A 199 -3.07 -23.86 3.76
C GLY A 199 -3.82 -22.63 4.26
N ALA A 200 -3.55 -22.19 5.50
CA ALA A 200 -4.11 -20.96 6.04
C ALA A 200 -3.60 -19.71 5.29
N ALA A 201 -2.30 -19.66 4.97
CA ALA A 201 -1.69 -18.59 4.17
C ALA A 201 -2.28 -18.56 2.75
N GLU A 202 -2.42 -19.72 2.10
CA GLU A 202 -3.08 -19.83 0.79
C GLU A 202 -4.52 -19.34 0.85
N ALA A 203 -5.29 -19.74 1.87
CA ALA A 203 -6.66 -19.27 2.07
C ALA A 203 -6.73 -17.76 2.32
N GLN A 204 -5.73 -17.17 2.99
CA GLN A 204 -5.64 -15.73 3.20
C GLN A 204 -5.28 -15.00 1.90
N VAL A 205 -4.35 -15.53 1.10
CA VAL A 205 -4.01 -15.00 -0.24
C VAL A 205 -5.22 -15.08 -1.17
N ARG A 206 -5.93 -16.22 -1.21
CA ARG A 206 -7.17 -16.38 -2.00
C ARG A 206 -8.23 -15.38 -1.56
N ARG A 207 -8.43 -15.19 -0.26
CA ARG A 207 -9.35 -14.17 0.27
C ARG A 207 -8.93 -12.77 -0.13
N ALA A 208 -7.65 -12.43 -0.04
CA ALA A 208 -7.12 -11.12 -0.42
C ALA A 208 -7.28 -10.82 -1.92
N LEU A 209 -7.03 -11.81 -2.77
CA LEU A 209 -7.26 -11.73 -4.21
C LEU A 209 -8.76 -11.66 -4.55
N GLY A 210 -9.59 -12.40 -3.81
CA GLY A 210 -11.04 -12.45 -3.96
C GLY A 210 -11.75 -11.19 -3.46
N SER A 211 -11.31 -10.58 -2.35
CA SER A 211 -11.79 -9.30 -1.85
C SER A 211 -11.37 -8.12 -2.74
N GLY A 212 -10.28 -8.28 -3.48
CA GLY A 212 -9.91 -7.39 -4.59
C GLY A 212 -10.75 -7.62 -5.85
N ALA A 213 -11.42 -8.78 -5.99
CA ALA A 213 -12.21 -9.13 -7.17
C ALA A 213 -13.72 -8.89 -6.98
N LEU A 214 -14.24 -9.01 -5.76
CA LEU A 214 -15.66 -8.85 -5.42
C LEU A 214 -15.90 -7.55 -4.65
N GLY A 215 -16.40 -6.57 -5.38
CA GLY A 215 -16.87 -5.28 -4.86
C GLY A 215 -16.99 -4.26 -5.97
#